data_AF-A0A425C4N9-F1
#
_entry.id   AF-A0A425C4N9-F1
#
_cell.length_a   1.000
_cell.length_b   1.000
_cell.length_c   1.000
_cell.angle_alpha   90.00
_cell.angle_beta   90.00
_cell.angle_gamma   90.00
#
_symmetry.space_group_name_H-M   'P 1'
#
loop_
_entity.id
_entity.type
_entity.pdbx_description
1 polymer ?
#
loop_
_entity_poly.entity_id
_entity_poly.type
_entity_poly.pdbx_seq_one_letter_code
_entity_poly.pdbx_strand_id
1 'polypeptide(L)'
;MHGLACWFTVDFIGTAATVVLSTGPWDTGTHWYQCRMLLKQPIAVNRSQTVFGNLHFTANNKFSYDINMEGTSDMMMIMTGWIGFFDGLCLVILDGTSISSANTIRLQDQMYHYMHNAA
;
A
#
# COMPACT_ATOMS: atom_id res chain seq x y z
N MET A 1 14.35 2.85 0.85
CA MET A 1 12.88 2.82 0.81
C MET A 1 12.37 2.49 2.21
N HIS A 2 11.56 3.37 2.81
CA HIS A 2 11.06 3.22 4.19
C HIS A 2 9.65 2.61 4.26
N GLY A 3 8.90 2.61 3.16
CA GLY A 3 7.48 2.30 3.15
C GLY A 3 6.82 2.73 1.84
N LEU A 4 5.51 2.53 1.77
CA LEU A 4 4.64 2.97 0.69
C LEU A 4 3.90 4.25 1.09
N ALA A 5 3.68 5.15 0.13
CA ALA A 5 2.74 6.25 0.26
C ALA A 5 1.48 5.90 -0.54
N CYS A 6 0.32 6.04 0.08
CA CYS A 6 -0.97 5.64 -0.48
C CYS A 6 -1.93 6.83 -0.42
N TRP A 7 -2.63 7.06 -1.53
CA TRP A 7 -3.71 8.03 -1.68
C TRP A 7 -4.79 7.38 -2.52
N PHE A 8 -5.90 8.08 -2.72
CA PHE A 8 -6.99 7.63 -3.59
C PHE A 8 -7.46 8.75 -4.53
N THR A 9 -8.09 8.33 -5.62
CA THR A 9 -8.76 9.19 -6.59
C THR A 9 -10.13 8.59 -6.88
N VAL A 10 -11.16 9.43 -7.01
CA VAL A 10 -12.54 9.03 -7.30
C VAL A 10 -13.05 9.81 -8.51
N ASP A 11 -13.51 9.07 -9.52
CA ASP A 11 -14.08 9.61 -10.75
C ASP A 11 -15.61 9.57 -10.67
N PHE A 12 -16.23 10.74 -10.56
CA PHE A 12 -17.67 10.92 -10.62
C PHE A 12 -18.11 11.05 -12.07
N ILE A 13 -18.35 9.91 -12.72
CA ILE A 13 -18.73 9.82 -14.14
C ILE A 13 -20.22 10.18 -14.30
N GLY A 14 -20.50 11.48 -14.47
CA GLY A 14 -21.83 11.99 -14.78
C GLY A 14 -22.16 11.94 -16.27
N THR A 15 -23.45 12.07 -16.61
CA THR A 15 -23.92 12.06 -18.00
C THR A 15 -23.48 13.28 -18.82
N ALA A 16 -23.24 14.42 -18.17
CA ALA A 16 -22.81 15.67 -18.81
C ALA A 16 -21.31 15.97 -18.64
N ALA A 17 -20.67 15.44 -17.59
CA ALA A 17 -19.27 15.65 -17.27
C ALA A 17 -18.77 14.59 -16.28
N THR A 18 -17.48 14.25 -16.36
CA THR A 18 -16.76 13.55 -15.29
C THR A 18 -16.08 14.57 -14.38
N VAL A 19 -16.26 14.44 -13.07
CA VAL A 19 -15.54 15.24 -12.06
C VAL A 19 -14.61 14.31 -11.29
N VAL A 20 -13.38 14.73 -11.04
CA VAL A 20 -12.37 13.93 -10.33
C VAL A 20 -12.07 14.54 -8.98
N LEU A 21 -12.13 13.74 -7.91
CA LEU A 21 -11.58 14.08 -6.60
C LEU A 21 -10.30 13.28 -6.40
N SER A 22 -9.17 13.96 -6.25
CA SER A 22 -7.87 13.33 -5.98
C SER A 22 -7.35 13.76 -4.62
N THR A 23 -6.68 12.82 -3.94
CA THR A 23 -5.90 13.07 -2.71
C THR A 23 -4.39 12.91 -2.94
N GLY A 24 -3.98 12.88 -4.21
CA GLY A 24 -2.59 12.70 -4.63
C GLY A 24 -1.64 13.76 -4.05
N PRO A 25 -0.36 13.42 -3.81
CA PRO A 25 0.62 14.33 -3.20
C PRO A 25 1.03 15.52 -4.10
N TRP A 26 0.58 15.53 -5.36
CA TRP A 26 0.73 16.59 -6.36
C TRP A 26 -0.53 17.48 -6.48
N ASP A 27 -1.64 17.07 -5.88
CA ASP A 27 -2.91 17.80 -5.91
C ASP A 27 -3.05 18.74 -4.70
N THR A 28 -4.05 19.62 -4.73
CA THR A 28 -4.37 20.49 -3.59
C THR A 28 -4.71 19.64 -2.36
N GLY A 29 -4.10 19.95 -1.22
CA GLY A 29 -4.26 19.20 0.03
C GLY A 29 -5.72 19.08 0.48
N THR A 30 -6.11 17.86 0.88
CA THR A 30 -7.44 17.55 1.41
C THR A 30 -7.35 17.07 2.86
N HIS A 31 -8.47 17.07 3.58
CA HIS A 31 -8.52 16.61 4.97
C HIS A 31 -8.22 15.10 5.16
N TRP A 32 -8.23 14.32 4.08
CA TRP A 32 -7.82 12.92 4.10
C TRP A 32 -6.29 12.73 4.14
N TYR A 33 -5.53 13.74 3.70
CA TYR A 33 -4.07 13.67 3.52
C TYR A 33 -3.65 12.44 2.70
N GLN A 34 -2.43 11.92 2.91
CA GLN A 34 -1.95 10.66 2.36
C GLN A 34 -1.61 9.69 3.50
N CYS A 35 -1.93 8.41 3.30
CA CYS A 35 -1.53 7.33 4.19
C CYS A 35 -0.06 6.96 3.92
N ARG A 36 0.72 6.69 4.98
CA ARG A 36 2.09 6.17 4.85
C ARG A 36 2.19 4.84 5.58
N MET A 37 2.48 3.79 4.84
CA MET A 37 2.59 2.42 5.34
C MET A 37 4.07 2.05 5.44
N LEU A 38 4.60 2.00 6.67
CA LEU A 38 6.02 1.79 6.91
C LEU A 38 6.40 0.30 6.90
N LEU A 39 7.55 -0.02 6.31
CA LEU A 39 8.18 -1.33 6.46
C LEU A 39 8.80 -1.45 7.87
N LYS A 40 8.77 -2.64 8.47
CA LYS A 40 9.45 -2.90 9.75
C LYS A 40 10.96 -2.66 9.63
N GLN A 41 11.55 -3.08 8.51
CA GLN A 41 12.94 -2.83 8.17
C GLN A 41 13.01 -2.12 6.82
N PRO A 42 13.63 -0.92 6.74
CA PRO A 42 13.85 -0.23 5.48
C PRO A 42 14.73 -1.04 4.52
N ILE A 43 14.38 -0.99 3.24
CA ILE A 43 15.10 -1.68 2.16
C ILE A 43 15.99 -0.66 1.43
N ALA A 44 17.27 -0.98 1.24
CA ALA A 44 18.18 -0.17 0.41
C ALA A 44 17.94 -0.47 -1.08
N VAL A 45 17.53 0.54 -1.85
CA VAL A 45 17.11 0.41 -3.26
C VAL A 45 18.03 1.25 -4.14
N ASN A 46 18.60 0.63 -5.18
CA ASN A 46 19.40 1.33 -6.19
C ASN A 46 18.53 1.81 -7.36
N ARG A 47 19.04 2.78 -8.13
CA ARG A 47 18.42 3.20 -9.39
C ARG A 47 18.25 1.98 -10.32
N SER A 48 17.10 1.91 -10.99
CA SER A 48 16.72 0.83 -11.92
C SER A 48 16.47 -0.56 -11.33
N GLN A 49 16.43 -0.73 -10.00
CA GLN A 49 15.90 -1.96 -9.40
C GLN A 49 14.36 -1.89 -9.34
N THR A 50 13.70 -2.98 -9.74
CA THR A 50 12.25 -3.15 -9.53
C THR A 50 11.96 -3.57 -8.10
N VAL A 51 10.81 -3.13 -7.58
CA VAL A 51 10.26 -3.52 -6.28
C VAL A 51 8.97 -4.28 -6.54
N PHE A 52 8.87 -5.51 -6.04
CA PHE A 52 7.64 -6.31 -6.12
C PHE A 52 7.04 -6.54 -4.73
N GLY A 53 5.70 -6.60 -4.68
CA GLY A 53 4.98 -6.77 -3.44
C GLY A 53 3.47 -6.94 -3.60
N ASN A 54 2.80 -7.31 -2.51
CA ASN A 54 1.34 -7.31 -2.41
C ASN A 54 0.86 -6.51 -1.18
N LEU A 55 -0.36 -6.01 -1.26
CA LEU A 55 -1.04 -5.26 -0.20
C LEU A 55 -2.43 -5.86 0.02
N HIS A 56 -2.60 -6.66 1.07
CA HIS A 56 -3.84 -7.38 1.35
C HIS A 56 -4.64 -6.69 2.46
N PHE A 57 -5.90 -6.34 2.19
CA PHE A 57 -6.79 -5.62 3.11
C PHE A 57 -7.87 -6.57 3.65
N THR A 58 -7.80 -6.91 4.93
CA THR A 58 -8.83 -7.70 5.60
C THR A 58 -9.74 -6.79 6.42
N ALA A 59 -11.01 -6.69 6.06
CA ALA A 59 -12.00 -5.94 6.84
C ALA A 59 -12.18 -6.56 8.23
N ASN A 60 -12.26 -5.72 9.27
CA ASN A 60 -12.32 -6.15 10.66
C ASN A 60 -13.55 -5.60 11.41
N ASN A 61 -13.81 -6.18 12.59
CA ASN A 61 -14.95 -5.83 13.45
C ASN A 61 -14.87 -4.43 14.09
N LYS A 62 -13.87 -3.60 13.75
CA LYS A 62 -13.72 -2.20 14.18
C LYS A 62 -14.07 -1.20 13.07
N PHE A 63 -14.79 -1.63 12.01
CA PHE A 63 -15.11 -0.82 10.83
C PHE A 63 -13.85 -0.28 10.12
N SER A 64 -12.80 -1.10 10.10
CA SER A 64 -11.48 -0.74 9.58
C SER A 64 -10.82 -1.95 8.91
N TYR A 65 -9.55 -1.84 8.55
CA TYR A 65 -8.79 -2.90 7.89
C TYR A 65 -7.52 -3.27 8.66
N ASP A 66 -7.28 -4.57 8.78
CA ASP A 66 -5.96 -5.14 9.06
C ASP A 66 -5.28 -5.35 7.69
N ILE A 67 -4.14 -4.67 7.47
CA ILE A 67 -3.44 -4.61 6.19
C ILE A 67 -2.11 -5.37 6.29
N ASN A 68 -1.89 -6.36 5.42
CA ASN A 68 -0.61 -7.06 5.29
C ASN A 68 0.17 -6.55 4.06
N MET A 69 1.45 -6.20 4.26
CA MET A 69 2.33 -5.49 3.31
C MET A 69 3.61 -6.27 3.01
N GLU A 70 3.70 -6.93 1.85
CA GLU A 70 4.77 -7.90 1.61
C GLU A 70 5.02 -8.18 0.06
N GLY A 71 5.08 -9.42 -0.51
CA GLY A 71 5.59 -9.91 -1.86
C GLY A 71 6.07 -11.42 -1.91
N THR A 72 6.98 -11.94 -2.75
CA THR A 72 7.61 -13.32 -2.61
C THR A 72 8.87 -13.52 -3.48
N SER A 73 9.93 -14.16 -2.95
CA SER A 73 11.25 -14.24 -3.64
C SER A 73 11.41 -15.51 -4.46
N ASP A 74 10.49 -15.74 -5.40
CA ASP A 74 10.74 -16.71 -6.47
C ASP A 74 9.96 -16.33 -7.74
N MET A 75 10.70 -16.13 -8.85
CA MET A 75 10.17 -15.65 -10.13
C MET A 75 9.48 -16.78 -10.93
N MET A 76 8.94 -17.81 -10.26
CA MET A 76 8.50 -19.04 -10.91
C MET A 76 7.30 -19.76 -10.25
N MET A 77 6.28 -19.05 -9.74
CA MET A 77 4.95 -19.64 -9.47
C MET A 77 3.77 -18.67 -9.73
N ILE A 78 3.68 -18.09 -10.93
CA ILE A 78 2.43 -17.48 -11.43
C ILE A 78 2.10 -17.96 -12.86
N MET A 79 2.24 -19.27 -13.13
CA MET A 79 1.56 -19.96 -14.25
C MET A 79 1.45 -21.48 -13.98
N THR A 80 0.45 -21.88 -13.20
CA THR A 80 -0.37 -23.10 -13.40
C THR A 80 -1.49 -23.08 -12.37
N GLY A 81 -2.74 -23.32 -12.79
CA GLY A 81 -3.89 -22.95 -11.99
C GLY A 81 -4.17 -23.89 -10.80
N TRP A 82 -4.56 -23.29 -9.66
CA TRP A 82 -5.34 -23.98 -8.64
C TRP A 82 -6.29 -23.01 -7.92
N ILE A 83 -7.53 -23.45 -7.73
CA ILE A 83 -8.54 -22.74 -6.93
C ILE A 83 -8.54 -23.30 -5.51
N GLY A 84 -7.77 -22.69 -4.61
CA GLY A 84 -7.65 -23.13 -3.22
C GLY A 84 -7.22 -22.01 -2.31
N PHE A 85 -7.93 -21.84 -1.19
CA PHE A 85 -7.64 -20.82 -0.18
C PHE A 85 -6.33 -21.16 0.54
N PHE A 86 -5.32 -20.30 0.40
CA PHE A 86 -4.15 -20.23 1.27
C PHE A 86 -3.73 -18.76 1.44
N ASP A 87 -4.33 -18.11 2.42
CA ASP A 87 -3.65 -17.36 3.49
C ASP A 87 -2.33 -16.69 3.06
N GLY A 88 -2.44 -15.69 2.17
CA GLY A 88 -1.34 -15.07 1.45
C GLY A 88 -0.36 -14.27 2.32
N LEU A 89 0.57 -14.99 2.96
CA LEU A 89 1.84 -14.49 3.50
C LEU A 89 2.83 -14.24 2.37
N CYS A 90 3.79 -13.35 2.61
CA CYS A 90 4.33 -12.55 1.53
C CYS A 90 5.72 -11.93 1.98
N LEU A 91 6.42 -11.09 1.19
CA LEU A 91 7.78 -10.52 1.33
C LEU A 91 8.17 -9.38 0.32
N VAL A 92 8.42 -8.10 0.66
CA VAL A 92 8.85 -7.06 -0.36
C VAL A 92 10.28 -7.33 -0.87
N ILE A 93 10.49 -7.44 -2.18
CA ILE A 93 11.80 -7.83 -2.77
C ILE A 93 12.30 -6.87 -3.86
N LEU A 94 13.62 -6.81 -3.94
CA LEU A 94 14.38 -6.20 -5.03
C LEU A 94 14.95 -7.22 -5.98
N ASP A 95 14.80 -6.97 -7.28
CA ASP A 95 15.41 -7.76 -8.34
C ASP A 95 16.90 -8.04 -8.08
N GLY A 96 17.25 -9.33 -8.18
CA GLY A 96 18.62 -9.82 -8.01
C GLY A 96 19.12 -9.92 -6.56
N THR A 97 18.27 -9.79 -5.54
CA THR A 97 18.69 -9.89 -4.14
C THR A 97 17.74 -10.71 -3.27
N SER A 98 18.24 -11.28 -2.17
CA SER A 98 17.43 -11.93 -1.12
C SER A 98 16.90 -10.95 -0.07
N ILE A 99 16.88 -9.65 -0.37
CA ILE A 99 16.47 -8.59 0.58
C ILE A 99 14.95 -8.51 0.61
N SER A 100 14.42 -8.42 1.82
CA SER A 100 13.07 -8.90 2.15
C SER A 100 12.50 -8.09 3.32
N SER A 101 11.22 -7.70 3.28
CA SER A 101 10.57 -6.96 4.40
C SER A 101 9.06 -7.13 4.39
N ALA A 102 8.44 -7.24 5.56
CA ALA A 102 7.01 -7.47 5.74
C ALA A 102 6.45 -6.67 6.93
N ASN A 103 5.18 -6.24 6.86
CA ASN A 103 4.49 -5.62 8.00
C ASN A 103 2.98 -5.87 8.01
N THR A 104 2.38 -5.88 9.20
CA THR A 104 0.93 -5.89 9.41
C THR A 104 0.54 -4.58 10.08
N ILE A 105 -0.30 -3.79 9.42
CA ILE A 105 -0.78 -2.48 9.89
C ILE A 105 -2.26 -2.60 10.21
N ARG A 106 -2.62 -2.31 11.46
CA ARG A 106 -4.00 -2.12 11.90
C ARG A 106 -4.39 -0.67 11.73
N LEU A 107 -5.19 -0.35 10.72
CA LEU A 107 -5.53 1.05 10.40
C LEU A 107 -6.18 1.78 11.57
N GLN A 108 -7.09 1.11 12.28
CA GLN A 108 -7.75 1.60 13.50
C GLN A 108 -6.80 2.05 14.62
N ASP A 109 -5.59 1.49 14.67
CA ASP A 109 -4.62 1.69 15.74
C ASP A 109 -3.55 2.72 15.30
N GLN A 110 -3.66 3.28 14.08
CA GLN A 110 -2.77 4.33 13.58
C GLN A 110 -3.26 5.71 14.01
N MET A 111 -2.33 6.53 14.52
CA MET A 111 -2.65 7.89 14.95
C MET A 111 -2.74 8.84 13.74
N TYR A 112 -3.94 9.34 13.47
CA TYR A 112 -4.16 10.40 12.48
C TYR A 112 -3.53 11.70 12.99
N HIS A 113 -2.32 11.98 12.54
CA HIS A 113 -1.70 13.30 12.69
C HIS A 113 -2.43 14.30 11.80
N TYR A 114 -3.51 14.88 12.31
CA TYR A 114 -4.08 16.08 11.72
C TYR A 114 -3.00 17.16 11.76
N MET A 115 -2.53 17.55 10.58
CA MET A 115 -1.63 18.69 10.44
C MET A 115 -2.45 19.94 10.76
N HIS A 116 -2.42 20.38 12.02
CA HIS A 116 -2.86 21.72 12.37
C HIS A 116 -1.91 22.68 11.66
N ASN A 117 -2.36 23.27 10.56
CA ASN A 117 -1.71 24.43 9.99
C ASN A 117 -1.79 25.55 11.03
N ALA A 118 -0.70 25.73 11.79
CA ALA A 118 -0.45 26.97 12.50
C ALA A 118 -0.28 28.06 11.43
N ALA A 119 -1.27 28.95 11.36
CA ALA A 119 -1.22 30.17 10.55
C ALA A 119 -0.33 31.23 11.23
#